data_AF-A0A7S4PYE2-F1
#
_entry.id   AF-A0A7S4PYE2-F1
#
_cell.length_a   1.000
_cell.length_b   1.000
_cell.length_c   1.000
_cell.angle_alpha   90.00
_cell.angle_beta   90.00
_cell.angle_gamma   90.00
#
_symmetry.space_group_name_H-M   'P 1'
#
loop_
_entity.id
_entity.type
_entity.pdbx_description
1 polymer ?
#
loop_
_entity_poly.entity_id
_entity_poly.type
_entity_poly.pdbx_seq_one_letter_code
_entity_poly.pdbx_strand_id
1 'polypeptide(L)'
;SISGVLSGSRPTCTPKVCPNYVPTSSNLTSTCANIGYRSSCTVYCAAGYQLAPGSSLQVLTCSLDSSNQNVHLTGTGSVPQCIMIALQPCALSLPGTIPIQHSCNGVAAGAACNASCSPGFDGNAT
;
A
#
# COMPACT_ATOMS: atom_id res chain seq x y z
N SER A 1 23.15 -45.62 34.34
CA SER A 1 22.97 -44.37 33.58
C SER A 1 23.70 -44.47 32.26
N ILE A 2 23.03 -44.23 31.14
CA ILE A 2 23.65 -44.19 29.81
C ILE A 2 23.85 -42.72 29.46
N SER A 3 25.10 -42.26 29.46
CA SER A 3 25.46 -40.90 29.07
C SER A 3 25.73 -40.87 27.57
N GLY A 4 24.77 -40.39 26.77
CA GLY A 4 24.97 -40.18 25.34
C GLY A 4 25.75 -38.89 25.10
N VAL A 5 26.82 -38.95 24.28
CA VAL A 5 27.60 -37.77 23.87
C VAL A 5 27.27 -37.44 22.42
N LEU A 6 26.76 -36.23 22.18
CA LEU A 6 26.59 -35.69 20.83
C LEU A 6 27.97 -35.51 20.18
N SER A 7 28.23 -36.22 19.09
CA SER A 7 29.44 -36.06 18.27
C SER A 7 29.12 -35.32 16.98
N GLY A 8 30.02 -34.42 16.56
CA GLY A 8 29.90 -33.63 15.33
C GLY A 8 29.97 -32.12 15.55
N SER A 9 29.90 -31.36 14.45
CA SER A 9 29.86 -29.90 14.47
C SER A 9 28.44 -29.39 14.67
N ARG A 10 28.30 -28.26 15.39
CA ARG A 10 27.00 -27.58 15.57
C ARG A 10 26.41 -27.23 14.19
N PRO A 11 25.17 -27.63 13.88
CA PRO A 11 24.53 -27.24 12.63
C PRO A 11 24.22 -25.75 12.64
N THR A 12 24.20 -25.16 11.44
CA THR A 12 23.70 -23.79 11.25
C THR A 12 22.24 -23.87 10.82
N CYS A 13 21.36 -23.18 11.56
CA CYS A 13 19.93 -23.13 11.26
C CYS A 13 19.56 -21.74 10.74
N THR A 14 19.14 -21.64 9.49
CA THR A 14 18.59 -20.41 8.91
C THR A 14 17.07 -20.48 8.87
N PRO A 15 16.35 -19.37 9.12
CA PRO A 15 14.89 -19.35 8.99
C PRO A 15 14.44 -19.77 7.59
N LYS A 16 13.42 -20.63 7.51
CA LYS A 16 12.74 -20.90 6.23
C LYS A 16 12.06 -19.62 5.74
N VAL A 17 12.12 -19.38 4.44
CA VAL A 17 11.43 -18.25 3.79
C VAL A 17 10.01 -18.67 3.44
N CYS A 18 9.03 -17.85 3.79
CA CYS A 18 7.66 -18.05 3.37
C CYS A 18 7.49 -17.75 1.88
N PRO A 19 6.77 -18.60 1.13
CA PRO A 19 6.41 -18.25 -0.23
C PRO A 19 5.47 -17.03 -0.20
N ASN A 20 5.66 -16.12 -1.16
CA ASN A 20 4.87 -14.90 -1.26
C ASN A 20 3.62 -15.15 -2.11
N TYR A 21 2.45 -15.07 -1.47
CA TYR A 21 1.14 -15.20 -2.12
C TYR A 21 0.32 -13.90 -2.05
N VAL A 22 0.93 -12.77 -1.69
CA VAL A 22 0.24 -11.50 -1.65
C VAL A 22 -0.22 -11.12 -3.07
N PRO A 23 -1.50 -10.79 -3.27
CA PRO A 23 -2.00 -10.38 -4.58
C PRO A 23 -1.22 -9.18 -5.12
N THR A 24 -0.83 -9.26 -6.38
CA THR A 24 -0.24 -8.13 -7.11
C THR A 24 -1.35 -7.43 -7.91
N SER A 25 -1.66 -6.20 -7.55
CA SER A 25 -2.55 -5.31 -8.31
C SER A 25 -1.94 -3.92 -8.40
N SER A 26 -2.36 -3.12 -9.38
CA SER A 26 -1.81 -1.77 -9.60
C SER A 26 -2.02 -0.82 -8.41
N ASN A 27 -3.01 -1.08 -7.57
CA ASN A 27 -3.35 -0.27 -6.39
C ASN A 27 -2.77 -0.81 -5.07
N LEU A 28 -2.06 -1.94 -5.09
CA LEU A 28 -1.47 -2.58 -3.91
C LEU A 28 0.04 -2.75 -4.03
N THR A 29 0.70 -2.75 -2.89
CA THR A 29 2.11 -3.10 -2.75
C THR A 29 2.32 -3.78 -1.39
N SER A 30 3.47 -4.42 -1.20
CA SER A 30 3.77 -5.09 0.07
C SER A 30 5.26 -5.18 0.37
N THR A 31 5.57 -5.43 1.64
CA THR A 31 6.92 -5.79 2.10
C THR A 31 7.14 -7.30 2.19
N CYS A 32 6.22 -8.12 1.65
CA CYS A 32 6.18 -9.57 1.89
C CYS A 32 7.16 -10.42 1.06
N ALA A 33 8.06 -9.78 0.33
CA ALA A 33 9.12 -10.49 -0.39
C ALA A 33 10.18 -11.04 0.60
N ASN A 34 10.53 -12.32 0.44
CA ASN A 34 11.61 -12.99 1.17
C ASN A 34 11.48 -12.94 2.72
N ILE A 35 10.27 -13.04 3.24
CA ILE A 35 10.02 -13.01 4.69
C ILE A 35 10.34 -14.37 5.32
N GLY A 36 11.25 -14.35 6.31
CA GLY A 36 11.63 -15.54 7.08
C GLY A 36 10.62 -15.91 8.17
N TYR A 37 10.67 -17.16 8.62
CA TYR A 37 9.87 -17.67 9.74
C TYR A 37 9.91 -16.73 10.95
N ARG A 38 8.73 -16.48 11.56
CA ARG A 38 8.46 -15.54 12.67
C ARG A 38 8.64 -14.06 12.34
N SER A 39 8.97 -13.71 11.10
CA SER A 39 8.96 -12.33 10.65
C SER A 39 7.58 -11.95 10.11
N SER A 40 7.29 -10.65 10.12
CA SER A 40 6.03 -10.09 9.62
C SER A 40 6.28 -9.14 8.46
N CYS A 41 5.25 -8.96 7.64
CA CYS A 41 5.22 -8.00 6.55
C CYS A 41 3.84 -7.36 6.44
N THR A 42 3.74 -6.33 5.61
CA THR A 42 2.53 -5.52 5.49
C THR A 42 2.13 -5.38 4.02
N VAL A 43 0.83 -5.49 3.77
CA VAL A 43 0.20 -5.14 2.50
C VAL A 43 -0.44 -3.76 2.66
N TYR A 44 -0.17 -2.86 1.72
CA TYR A 44 -0.58 -1.46 1.77
C TYR A 44 -0.90 -0.91 0.37
N CYS A 45 -1.53 0.25 0.32
CA CYS A 45 -1.88 0.90 -0.93
C CYS A 45 -0.63 1.41 -1.66
N ALA A 46 -0.60 1.21 -2.97
CA ALA A 46 0.46 1.73 -3.83
C ALA A 46 0.45 3.27 -3.88
N ALA A 47 1.54 3.86 -4.39
CA ALA A 47 1.62 5.30 -4.58
C ALA A 47 0.44 5.82 -5.43
N GLY A 48 -0.19 6.91 -4.99
CA GLY A 48 -1.40 7.45 -5.63
C GLY A 48 -2.72 6.84 -5.14
N TYR A 49 -2.67 5.88 -4.21
CA TYR A 49 -3.84 5.27 -3.58
C TYR A 49 -3.82 5.45 -2.06
N GLN A 50 -5.00 5.49 -1.45
CA GLN A 50 -5.20 5.52 -0.01
C GLN A 50 -6.21 4.44 0.40
N LEU A 51 -6.21 4.12 1.70
CA LEU A 51 -7.21 3.21 2.27
C LEU A 51 -8.61 3.77 2.07
N ALA A 52 -9.51 2.92 1.58
CA ALA A 52 -10.93 3.23 1.57
C ALA A 52 -11.44 3.44 3.01
N PRO A 53 -12.48 4.27 3.22
CA PRO A 53 -13.10 4.41 4.53
C PRO A 53 -13.48 3.05 5.12
N GLY A 54 -13.05 2.78 6.36
CA GLY A 54 -13.28 1.51 7.04
C GLY A 54 -12.35 0.36 6.63
N SER A 55 -11.39 0.58 5.73
CA SER A 55 -10.34 -0.38 5.41
C SER A 55 -9.09 -0.17 6.26
N SER A 56 -8.26 -1.21 6.41
CA SER A 56 -7.01 -1.17 7.17
C SER A 56 -5.89 -1.85 6.40
N LEU A 57 -4.66 -1.57 6.82
CA LEU A 57 -3.50 -2.35 6.37
C LEU A 57 -3.65 -3.81 6.80
N GLN A 58 -3.14 -4.72 5.98
CA GLN A 58 -3.09 -6.15 6.32
C GLN A 58 -1.67 -6.49 6.79
N VAL A 59 -1.57 -7.09 7.96
CA VAL A 59 -0.29 -7.59 8.50
C VAL A 59 -0.28 -9.11 8.41
N LEU A 60 0.76 -9.65 7.77
CA LEU A 60 0.96 -11.08 7.62
C LEU A 60 2.22 -11.48 8.39
N THR A 61 2.19 -12.68 8.97
CA THR A 61 3.30 -13.28 9.71
C THR A 61 3.63 -14.62 9.10
N CYS A 62 4.92 -14.88 8.87
CA CYS A 62 5.39 -16.17 8.39
C CYS A 62 5.36 -17.20 9.54
N SER A 63 4.35 -18.08 9.51
CA SER A 63 4.07 -19.05 10.56
C SER A 63 4.28 -20.48 10.07
N LEU A 64 4.47 -21.41 11.01
CA LEU A 64 4.56 -22.83 10.71
C LEU A 64 3.13 -23.39 10.58
N ASP A 65 2.84 -24.05 9.46
CA ASP A 65 1.67 -24.90 9.31
C ASP A 65 2.00 -26.29 9.87
N SER A 66 1.37 -26.63 10.99
CA SER A 66 1.56 -27.90 11.70
C SER A 66 1.10 -29.12 10.88
N SER A 67 0.26 -28.92 9.87
CA SER A 67 -0.32 -29.99 9.07
C SER A 67 0.66 -30.54 8.03
N ASN A 68 1.55 -29.70 7.52
CA ASN A 68 2.52 -30.05 6.47
C ASN A 68 3.98 -29.72 6.85
N GLN A 69 4.23 -29.21 8.07
CA GLN A 69 5.55 -28.83 8.58
C GLN A 69 6.29 -27.80 7.71
N ASN A 70 5.54 -27.02 6.93
CA ASN A 70 6.06 -25.95 6.10
C ASN A 70 5.65 -24.57 6.62
N VAL A 71 6.32 -23.52 6.15
CA VAL A 71 6.00 -22.15 6.53
C VAL A 71 5.05 -21.51 5.53
N HIS A 72 4.10 -20.72 6.03
CA HIS A 72 3.12 -20.00 5.22
C HIS A 72 2.83 -18.61 5.80
N LEU A 73 2.52 -17.64 4.95
CA LEU A 73 2.09 -16.32 5.39
C LEU A 73 0.67 -16.41 5.94
N THR A 74 0.52 -16.18 7.24
CA THR A 74 -0.77 -16.18 7.92
C THR A 74 -1.00 -14.80 8.54
N GLY A 75 -2.21 -14.27 8.44
CA GLY A 75 -2.56 -13.03 9.11
C GLY A 75 -4.06 -12.94 9.33
N THR A 76 -4.45 -12.03 10.20
CA THR A 76 -5.85 -11.67 10.42
C THR A 76 -6.17 -10.41 9.61
N GLY A 77 -7.38 -10.35 9.06
CA GLY A 77 -7.86 -9.22 8.26
C GLY A 77 -7.86 -9.45 6.75
N SER A 78 -8.59 -8.58 6.06
CA SER A 78 -8.83 -8.64 4.61
C SER A 78 -7.73 -7.91 3.84
N VAL A 79 -7.59 -8.22 2.55
CA VAL A 79 -6.75 -7.42 1.63
C VAL A 79 -7.23 -5.96 1.66
N PRO A 80 -6.33 -4.97 1.80
CA PRO A 80 -6.70 -3.57 1.87
C PRO A 80 -7.51 -3.14 0.66
N GLN A 81 -8.58 -2.39 0.88
CA GLN A 81 -9.35 -1.76 -0.19
C GLN A 81 -8.71 -0.39 -0.46
N CYS A 82 -8.11 -0.24 -1.63
CA CYS A 82 -7.36 0.95 -2.00
C CYS A 82 -8.11 1.74 -3.07
N ILE A 83 -8.45 2.99 -2.74
CA ILE A 83 -9.06 3.96 -3.64
C ILE A 83 -8.01 4.96 -4.11
N MET A 84 -8.15 5.46 -5.34
CA MET A 84 -7.27 6.53 -5.82
C MET A 84 -7.41 7.74 -4.90
N ILE A 85 -6.29 8.38 -4.60
CA ILE A 85 -6.30 9.66 -3.88
C ILE A 85 -6.92 10.67 -4.85
N ALA A 86 -8.16 11.06 -4.58
CA ALA A 86 -8.73 12.23 -5.22
C ALA A 86 -7.88 13.43 -4.77
N LEU A 87 -7.30 14.17 -5.71
CA LEU A 87 -6.84 15.50 -5.38
C LEU A 87 -8.07 16.24 -4.84
N GLN A 88 -7.95 16.79 -3.63
CA GLN A 88 -8.84 17.86 -3.19
C GLN A 88 -8.87 18.85 -4.37
N PRO A 89 -10.03 19.17 -4.97
CA PRO A 89 -10.08 20.20 -5.99
C PRO A 89 -9.29 21.35 -5.42
N CYS A 90 -8.35 21.91 -6.19
CA CYS A 90 -7.62 23.09 -5.77
C CYS A 90 -8.66 24.02 -5.17
N ALA A 91 -8.65 24.18 -3.84
CA ALA A 91 -9.44 25.18 -3.20
C ALA A 91 -8.70 26.44 -3.62
N LEU A 92 -9.04 26.90 -4.82
CA LEU A 92 -8.74 28.23 -5.31
C LEU A 92 -9.41 29.11 -4.26
N SER A 93 -8.66 29.38 -3.20
CA SER A 93 -8.91 30.45 -2.26
C SER A 93 -8.59 31.73 -3.03
N LEU A 94 -9.38 31.97 -4.06
CA LEU A 94 -9.39 33.23 -4.78
C LEU A 94 -10.13 34.20 -3.85
N PRO A 95 -9.46 35.24 -3.34
CA PRO A 95 -10.15 36.28 -2.63
C PRO A 95 -11.13 36.96 -3.57
N GLY A 96 -12.43 36.75 -3.33
CA GLY A 96 -13.51 37.43 -4.02
C GLY A 96 -14.16 36.64 -5.17
N THR A 97 -15.39 37.03 -5.47
CA THR A 97 -16.26 36.55 -6.56
C THR A 97 -15.66 36.84 -7.94
N ILE A 98 -14.55 36.21 -8.30
CA ILE A 98 -14.01 36.27 -9.65
C ILE A 98 -14.73 35.20 -10.48
N PRO A 99 -15.37 35.56 -11.61
CA PRO A 99 -16.10 34.61 -12.43
C PRO A 99 -15.12 33.81 -13.29
N ILE A 100 -14.54 32.76 -12.70
CA ILE A 100 -13.65 31.81 -13.38
C ILE A 100 -14.42 30.53 -13.67
N GLN A 101 -14.26 29.97 -14.87
CA GLN A 101 -14.68 28.60 -15.18
C GLN A 101 -13.45 27.70 -15.22
N HIS A 102 -13.56 26.49 -14.67
CA HIS A 102 -12.45 25.54 -14.63
C HIS A 102 -12.90 24.11 -14.92
N SER A 103 -11.99 23.34 -15.51
CA SER A 103 -12.18 21.90 -15.78
C SER A 103 -11.57 21.00 -14.69
N CYS A 104 -11.11 21.57 -13.58
CA CYS A 104 -10.35 20.85 -12.54
C CYS A 104 -11.17 19.87 -11.68
N ASN A 105 -12.48 19.73 -11.92
CA ASN A 105 -13.29 18.74 -11.20
C ASN A 105 -12.96 17.33 -11.69
N GLY A 106 -12.50 16.46 -10.77
CA GLY A 106 -12.23 15.05 -11.06
C GLY A 106 -10.91 14.78 -11.81
N VAL A 107 -9.98 15.74 -11.86
CA VAL A 107 -8.69 15.59 -12.54
C VAL A 107 -7.70 14.79 -11.68
N ALA A 108 -7.00 13.84 -12.31
CA ALA A 108 -6.04 12.96 -11.65
C ALA A 108 -4.74 13.68 -11.21
N ALA A 109 -4.01 13.09 -10.27
CA ALA A 109 -2.75 13.64 -9.77
C ALA A 109 -1.70 13.80 -10.89
N GLY A 110 -1.14 15.01 -11.02
CA GLY A 110 -0.12 15.34 -12.02
C GLY A 110 -0.66 15.71 -13.40
N ALA A 111 -1.98 15.68 -13.62
CA ALA A 111 -2.58 16.16 -14.85
C ALA A 111 -2.83 17.68 -14.79
N ALA A 112 -2.69 18.34 -15.95
CA ALA A 112 -3.04 19.75 -16.09
C ALA A 112 -4.57 19.90 -16.19
N CYS A 113 -5.11 20.94 -15.57
CA CYS A 113 -6.47 21.40 -15.82
C CYS A 113 -6.46 22.84 -16.33
N ASN A 114 -7.52 23.22 -17.03
CA ASN A 114 -7.64 24.58 -17.55
C ASN A 114 -8.53 25.42 -16.63
N ALA A 115 -8.11 26.66 -16.41
CA ALA A 115 -8.91 27.69 -15.77
C ALA A 115 -8.94 28.89 -16.71
N SER A 116 -10.14 29.40 -16.98
CA SER A 116 -10.36 30.51 -17.89
C SER A 116 -11.35 31.51 -17.31
N CYS A 117 -11.23 32.77 -17.72
CA CYS A 117 -12.22 33.78 -17.41
C CYS A 117 -13.58 33.39 -17.99
N SER A 118 -14.66 33.69 -17.26
CA SER A 118 -16.02 33.55 -17.79
C SER A 118 -16.23 34.51 -18.96
N PRO A 119 -17.20 34.23 -19.86
CA PRO A 119 -17.53 35.13 -20.95
C PRO A 119 -17.74 36.57 -20.45
N GLY A 120 -17.06 37.52 -21.08
CA GLY A 120 -17.10 38.95 -20.71
C GLY A 120 -15.96 39.44 -19.79
N PHE A 121 -14.97 38.60 -19.47
CA PHE A 121 -13.81 38.97 -18.65
C PHE A 121 -12.50 38.63 -19.39
N ASP A 122 -11.56 39.57 -19.43
CA ASP A 122 -10.19 39.35 -19.92
C ASP A 122 -9.26 39.05 -18.75
N GLY A 123 -8.51 37.96 -18.84
CA GLY A 123 -7.53 37.55 -17.86
C GLY A 123 -6.15 38.10 -18.21
N ASN A 124 -5.49 38.77 -17.28
CA ASN A 124 -4.09 39.15 -17.42
C ASN A 124 -3.23 38.30 -16.49
N ALA A 125 -2.22 37.61 -17.03
CA ALA A 125 -1.29 36.83 -16.23
C ALA A 125 -0.28 37.78 -15.57
N THR A 126 -0.27 37.84 -14.24
CA THR A 126 0.78 38.52 -13.45
C THR A 126 1.86 37.55 -13.05
#